data_AF-A0A0M4JMJ8-F1
#
_entry.id   AF-A0A0M4JMJ8-F1
#
_cell.length_a   1.000
_cell.length_b   1.000
_cell.length_c   1.000
_cell.angle_alpha   90.00
_cell.angle_beta   90.00
_cell.angle_gamma   90.00
#
_symmetry.space_group_name_H-M   'P 1'
#
loop_
_entity.id
_entity.type
_entity.pdbx_description
1 polymer ?
#
loop_
_entity_poly.entity_id
_entity_poly.type
_entity_poly.pdbx_seq_one_letter_code
_entity_poly.pdbx_strand_id
1 'polypeptide(L)'
;PLLQHKAADEFSGAEKVERQMPIPSWFPFDVQRSPAYEVVYAVQAVCGTAAVQLSMLLDASFYQLALLLTAELRVLNDNLALVGAATSATGGTGVAGRDSHHQHMPAPKLTTSAVTEDNDRSRTLLYFEFVENVRHHQAIMKCFQLLESVLNYSISILLLTNILTMCFSIFFASVMLQADGGLRRAMKITSSIPNLLIETGMFCIFGQMVVDQSERLPQSAYSCSWVDSDARFKRALLIFVLRTSQPLEFTVGKLIKLSRETFLKILNSSYTLISLLYQFQESND
;
A
#
# COMPACT_ATOMS: atom_id res chain seq x y z
N PRO A 1 43.88 15.82 60.57
CA PRO A 1 44.26 16.48 59.29
C PRO A 1 43.54 15.92 58.03
N LEU A 2 43.08 14.67 58.01
CA LEU A 2 42.36 14.07 56.85
C LEU A 2 40.83 14.18 56.91
N LEU A 3 40.26 14.64 58.03
CA LEU A 3 38.80 14.80 58.20
C LEU A 3 38.29 16.20 57.84
N GLN A 4 39.17 17.20 57.69
CA GLN A 4 38.75 18.53 57.25
C GLN A 4 38.70 18.68 55.73
N HIS A 5 39.37 17.80 54.97
CA HIS A 5 39.30 17.81 53.51
C HIS A 5 38.02 17.16 52.96
N LYS A 6 37.40 16.25 53.74
CA LYS A 6 36.14 15.60 53.37
C LYS A 6 34.91 16.48 53.63
N ALA A 7 35.01 17.43 54.56
CA ALA A 7 33.96 18.41 54.84
C ALA A 7 33.95 19.59 53.85
N ALA A 8 35.05 19.80 53.10
CA ALA A 8 35.13 20.85 52.08
C ALA A 8 34.46 20.44 50.75
N ASP A 9 34.38 19.14 50.44
CA ASP A 9 33.66 18.63 49.27
C ASP A 9 32.14 18.53 49.50
N GLU A 10 31.68 18.61 50.75
CA GLU A 10 30.26 18.59 51.11
C GLU A 10 29.56 19.95 50.89
N PHE A 11 30.31 21.00 50.53
CA PHE A 11 29.78 22.36 50.31
C PHE A 11 29.69 22.80 48.84
N SER A 12 30.00 21.92 47.88
CA SER A 12 29.67 22.17 46.47
C SER A 12 28.35 21.51 46.13
N GLY A 13 27.25 22.21 46.45
CA GLY A 13 25.89 21.90 46.01
C GLY A 13 25.73 22.01 44.49
N ALA A 14 26.38 21.10 43.75
CA ALA A 14 26.00 20.79 42.39
C ALA A 14 25.16 19.51 42.46
N GLU A 15 23.84 19.69 42.55
CA GLU A 15 22.88 18.69 42.11
C GLU A 15 23.35 18.20 40.74
N LYS A 16 24.00 17.03 40.69
CA LYS A 16 24.44 16.42 39.44
C LYS A 16 23.17 16.09 38.69
N VAL A 17 22.75 16.99 37.81
CA VAL A 17 21.67 16.75 36.84
C VAL A 17 22.08 15.50 36.06
N GLU A 18 21.49 14.38 36.45
CA GLU A 18 21.81 13.07 35.86
C GLU A 18 21.41 13.16 34.39
N ARG A 19 22.40 13.10 33.49
CA ARG A 19 22.16 13.40 32.09
C ARG A 19 21.35 12.26 31.49
N GLN A 20 20.10 12.56 31.12
CA GLN A 20 19.19 11.58 30.54
C GLN A 20 19.64 11.22 29.12
N MET A 21 19.76 9.93 28.85
CA MET A 21 20.09 9.39 27.53
C MET A 21 18.80 9.16 26.72
N PRO A 22 18.84 9.24 25.38
CA PRO A 22 17.68 8.96 24.51
C PRO A 22 17.14 7.54 24.72
N ILE A 23 18.04 6.57 24.94
CA ILE A 23 17.70 5.17 25.20
C ILE A 23 18.46 4.72 26.46
N PRO A 24 17.76 4.33 27.55
CA PRO A 24 18.41 3.80 28.72
C PRO A 24 19.05 2.45 28.36
N SER A 25 20.38 2.41 28.33
CA SER A 25 21.17 1.21 28.02
C SER A 25 22.32 1.09 29.01
N TRP A 26 22.61 -0.15 29.42
CA TRP A 26 23.69 -0.43 30.35
C TRP A 26 25.02 -0.53 29.59
N PHE A 27 26.05 0.17 30.08
CA PHE A 27 27.40 0.14 29.51
C PHE A 27 28.41 -0.26 30.59
N PRO A 28 29.47 -1.00 30.22
CA PRO A 28 30.51 -1.45 31.16
C PRO A 28 31.50 -0.35 31.60
N PHE A 29 31.31 0.90 31.15
CA PHE A 29 32.16 2.06 31.48
C PHE A 29 31.30 3.24 31.96
N ASP A 30 31.93 4.20 32.65
CA ASP A 30 31.23 5.35 33.24
C ASP A 30 30.80 6.38 32.17
N VAL A 31 29.54 6.27 31.73
CA VAL A 31 28.93 7.09 30.67
C VAL A 31 28.68 8.53 31.12
N GLN A 32 28.68 8.83 32.43
CA GLN A 32 28.39 10.18 32.94
C GLN A 32 29.61 11.12 32.86
N ARG A 33 30.79 10.62 32.46
CA ARG A 33 32.02 11.41 32.33
C ARG A 33 32.21 11.93 30.90
N SER A 34 32.48 13.24 30.73
CA SER A 34 32.89 13.81 29.43
C SER A 34 34.32 13.33 29.10
N PRO A 35 34.63 12.89 27.86
CA PRO A 35 33.85 12.97 26.60
C PRO A 35 32.99 11.74 26.24
N ALA A 36 32.99 10.67 27.05
CA ALA A 36 32.29 9.42 26.74
C ALA A 36 30.77 9.61 26.59
N TYR A 37 30.16 10.46 27.43
CA TYR A 37 28.75 10.81 27.33
C TYR A 37 28.36 11.36 25.94
N GLU A 38 29.13 12.32 25.43
CA GLU A 38 28.84 13.03 24.19
C GLU A 38 28.95 12.09 22.99
N VAL A 39 29.95 11.20 22.99
CA VAL A 39 30.13 10.19 21.95
C VAL A 39 29.00 9.16 21.97
N VAL A 40 28.65 8.61 23.15
CA VAL A 40 27.56 7.63 23.25
C VAL A 40 26.23 8.26 22.86
N TYR A 41 25.96 9.49 23.27
CA TYR A 41 24.77 10.23 22.88
C TYR A 41 24.71 10.43 21.36
N ALA A 42 25.81 10.88 20.73
CA ALA A 42 25.88 11.08 19.29
C ALA A 42 25.67 9.76 18.52
N VAL A 43 26.30 8.67 18.97
CA VAL A 43 26.14 7.35 18.36
C VAL A 43 24.69 6.87 18.50
N GLN A 44 24.08 6.97 19.69
CA GLN A 44 22.67 6.60 19.88
C GLN A 44 21.72 7.44 19.03
N ALA A 45 21.96 8.74 18.91
CA ALA A 45 21.15 9.63 18.07
C ALA A 45 21.29 9.28 16.58
N VAL A 46 22.51 9.03 16.10
CA VAL A 46 22.75 8.61 14.70
C VAL A 46 22.15 7.23 14.42
N CYS A 47 22.33 6.26 15.32
CA CYS A 47 21.72 4.94 15.17
C CYS A 47 20.19 5.00 15.20
N GLY A 48 19.60 5.79 16.10
CA GLY A 48 18.15 5.96 16.21
C GLY A 48 17.56 6.64 14.97
N THR A 49 18.18 7.72 14.49
CA THR A 49 17.75 8.42 13.27
C THR A 49 17.90 7.54 12.03
N ALA A 50 18.99 6.78 11.91
CA ALA A 50 19.17 5.82 10.82
C ALA A 50 18.11 4.71 10.85
N ALA A 51 17.77 4.18 12.03
CA ALA A 51 16.73 3.16 12.16
C ALA A 51 15.35 3.67 11.72
N VAL A 52 14.97 4.88 12.15
CA VAL A 52 13.71 5.54 11.72
C VAL A 52 13.73 5.82 10.22
N GLN A 53 14.87 6.24 9.67
CA GLN A 53 14.99 6.48 8.24
C GLN A 53 14.78 5.19 7.43
N LEU A 54 15.36 4.08 7.89
CA LEU A 54 15.20 2.78 7.24
C LEU A 54 13.76 2.27 7.30
N SER A 55 13.05 2.45 8.43
CA SER A 55 11.63 2.07 8.51
C SER A 55 10.78 2.90 7.56
N MET A 56 10.96 4.22 7.55
CA MET A 56 10.24 5.12 6.63
C MET A 56 10.51 4.78 5.16
N LEU A 57 11.74 4.36 4.82
CA LEU A 57 12.07 3.92 3.46
C LEU A 57 11.36 2.62 3.07
N LEU A 58 11.23 1.68 4.00
CA LEU A 58 10.47 0.45 3.76
C LEU A 58 9.00 0.77 3.48
N ASP A 59 8.39 1.61 4.31
CA ASP A 59 6.99 2.01 4.15
C ASP A 59 6.77 2.78 2.84
N ALA A 60 7.66 3.74 2.54
CA ALA A 60 7.63 4.51 1.30
C ALA A 60 7.80 3.61 0.08
N SER A 61 8.71 2.62 0.13
CA SER A 61 8.91 1.67 -0.97
C SER A 61 7.66 0.84 -1.24
N PHE A 62 6.94 0.43 -0.18
CA PHE A 62 5.66 -0.26 -0.34
C PHE A 62 4.62 0.63 -1.02
N TYR A 63 4.43 1.86 -0.53
CA TYR A 63 3.44 2.78 -1.11
C TYR A 63 3.74 3.07 -2.58
N GLN A 64 5.02 3.25 -2.93
CA GLN A 64 5.44 3.46 -4.31
C GLN A 64 5.15 2.24 -5.19
N LEU A 65 5.46 1.03 -4.74
CA LEU A 65 5.20 -0.19 -5.50
C LEU A 65 3.71 -0.47 -5.66
N ALA A 66 2.90 -0.25 -4.61
CA ALA A 66 1.46 -0.39 -4.67
C ALA A 66 0.82 0.64 -5.62
N LEU A 67 1.30 1.88 -5.59
CA LEU A 67 0.88 2.93 -6.52
C LEU A 67 1.27 2.62 -7.96
N LEU A 68 2.50 2.15 -8.19
CA LEU A 68 2.96 1.75 -9.52
C LEU A 68 2.09 0.62 -10.06
N LEU A 69 1.84 -0.41 -9.26
CA LEU A 69 1.00 -1.53 -9.66
C LEU A 69 -0.43 -1.07 -10.01
N THR A 70 -0.98 -0.18 -9.20
CA THR A 70 -2.30 0.43 -9.45
C THR A 70 -2.30 1.23 -10.75
N ALA A 71 -1.26 2.02 -11.00
CA ALA A 71 -1.13 2.82 -12.21
C ALA A 71 -1.01 1.94 -13.47
N GLU A 72 -0.21 0.87 -13.41
CA GLU A 72 -0.04 -0.07 -14.52
C GLU A 72 -1.34 -0.84 -14.82
N LEU A 73 -2.08 -1.24 -13.78
CA LEU A 73 -3.42 -1.84 -13.95
C LEU A 73 -4.40 -0.84 -14.58
N ARG A 74 -4.31 0.44 -14.22
CA ARG A 74 -5.15 1.49 -14.81
C ARG A 74 -4.82 1.74 -16.27
N VAL A 75 -3.54 1.86 -16.63
CA VAL A 75 -3.10 2.01 -18.03
C VAL A 75 -3.56 0.82 -18.86
N LEU A 76 -3.40 -0.40 -18.35
CA LEU A 76 -3.87 -1.60 -19.02
C LEU A 76 -5.39 -1.59 -19.22
N ASN A 77 -6.15 -1.14 -18.21
CA ASN A 77 -7.59 -0.99 -18.27
C ASN A 77 -8.03 0.01 -19.35
N ASP A 78 -7.39 1.19 -19.39
CA ASP A 78 -7.66 2.23 -20.39
C ASP A 78 -7.28 1.75 -21.80
N ASN A 79 -6.15 1.06 -21.98
CA ASN A 79 -5.74 0.48 -23.26
C ASN A 79 -6.76 -0.56 -23.77
N LEU A 80 -7.26 -1.44 -22.90
CA LEU A 80 -8.28 -2.43 -23.26
C LEU A 80 -9.59 -1.78 -23.68
N ALA A 81 -10.00 -0.71 -23.00
CA ALA A 81 -11.18 0.06 -23.37
C ALA A 81 -11.00 0.79 -24.73
N LEU A 82 -9.81 1.33 -25.00
CA LEU A 82 -9.48 1.98 -26.27
C LEU A 82 -9.47 1.01 -27.45
N VAL A 83 -8.95 -0.22 -27.27
CA VAL A 83 -9.05 -1.29 -28.27
C VAL A 83 -10.52 -1.56 -28.63
N GLY A 84 -11.43 -1.42 -27.65
CA GLY A 84 -12.88 -1.46 -27.86
C GLY A 84 -13.46 -0.32 -28.69
N ALA A 85 -13.02 0.90 -28.44
CA ALA A 85 -13.48 2.06 -29.20
C ALA A 85 -12.98 2.04 -30.66
N ALA A 86 -11.72 1.66 -30.86
CA ALA A 86 -11.11 1.58 -32.19
C ALA A 86 -11.81 0.52 -33.08
N THR A 87 -12.10 -0.65 -32.52
CA THR A 87 -12.82 -1.73 -33.21
C THR A 87 -14.23 -1.31 -33.64
N SER A 88 -14.94 -0.57 -32.77
CA SER A 88 -16.28 -0.03 -33.05
C SER A 88 -16.30 0.99 -34.20
N ALA A 89 -15.28 1.86 -34.28
CA ALA A 89 -15.18 2.88 -35.34
C ALA A 89 -14.94 2.26 -36.72
N THR A 90 -14.15 1.18 -36.81
CA THR A 90 -13.94 0.42 -38.06
C THR A 90 -15.14 -0.45 -38.46
N GLY A 91 -16.02 -0.82 -37.53
CA GLY A 91 -17.23 -1.61 -37.83
C GLY A 91 -18.42 -0.75 -38.32
N GLY A 92 -18.43 0.55 -38.04
CA GLY A 92 -19.57 1.45 -38.29
C GLY A 92 -19.69 2.03 -39.71
N THR A 93 -18.76 1.79 -40.62
CA THR A 93 -18.84 2.28 -42.02
C THR A 93 -19.58 1.32 -42.97
N GLY A 94 -20.33 0.36 -42.44
CA GLY A 94 -21.26 -0.48 -43.19
C GLY A 94 -22.70 -0.22 -42.78
N VAL A 95 -23.53 0.22 -43.72
CA VAL A 95 -25.01 0.29 -43.63
C VAL A 95 -25.58 1.54 -42.95
N ALA A 96 -25.38 2.70 -43.58
CA ALA A 96 -26.40 3.76 -43.57
C ALA A 96 -27.21 3.63 -44.87
N GLY A 97 -28.38 3.00 -44.78
CA GLY A 97 -29.33 2.90 -45.89
C GLY A 97 -29.73 4.29 -46.37
N ARG A 98 -29.38 4.60 -47.62
CA ARG A 98 -29.95 5.72 -48.37
C ARG A 98 -30.49 5.15 -49.67
N ASP A 99 -31.81 4.99 -49.70
CA ASP A 99 -32.59 4.77 -50.90
C ASP A 99 -32.21 5.81 -51.96
N SER A 100 -31.82 5.37 -53.16
CA SER A 100 -32.06 6.08 -54.42
C SER A 100 -31.66 5.24 -55.63
N HIS A 101 -32.56 5.26 -56.61
CA HIS A 101 -32.61 4.55 -57.89
C HIS A 101 -31.34 4.62 -58.78
N HIS A 102 -31.14 3.51 -59.51
CA HIS A 102 -30.30 3.26 -60.70
C HIS A 102 -29.81 4.43 -61.58
N GLN A 103 -28.52 4.42 -62.00
CA GLN A 103 -28.10 4.05 -63.38
C GLN A 103 -26.56 4.02 -63.63
N HIS A 104 -26.12 2.90 -64.21
CA HIS A 104 -24.95 2.55 -65.05
C HIS A 104 -23.74 3.50 -65.26
N MET A 105 -22.52 3.00 -64.92
CA MET A 105 -21.30 2.97 -65.77
C MET A 105 -20.20 2.09 -65.12
N PRO A 106 -19.36 1.35 -65.88
CA PRO A 106 -18.29 0.53 -65.32
C PRO A 106 -16.93 1.28 -65.34
N ALA A 107 -16.29 1.42 -64.18
CA ALA A 107 -14.92 1.92 -64.00
C ALA A 107 -14.26 1.21 -62.79
N PRO A 108 -12.92 1.24 -62.67
CA PRO A 108 -12.03 0.09 -62.66
C PRO A 108 -12.09 -0.78 -61.37
N LYS A 109 -11.82 -2.08 -61.54
CA LYS A 109 -11.67 -3.10 -60.47
C LYS A 109 -10.38 -2.91 -59.65
N LEU A 110 -10.17 -1.74 -59.06
CA LEU A 110 -8.94 -1.41 -58.34
C LEU A 110 -9.22 -0.80 -56.96
N THR A 111 -10.13 -1.38 -56.17
CA THR A 111 -10.36 -0.91 -54.79
C THR A 111 -10.80 -1.98 -53.80
N THR A 112 -11.31 -3.14 -54.22
CA THR A 112 -11.71 -4.18 -53.26
C THR A 112 -10.52 -4.81 -52.55
N SER A 113 -9.43 -5.10 -53.26
CA SER A 113 -8.21 -5.68 -52.69
C SER A 113 -7.47 -4.73 -51.74
N ALA A 114 -7.35 -3.45 -52.10
CA ALA A 114 -6.67 -2.45 -51.25
C ALA A 114 -7.45 -2.16 -49.95
N VAL A 115 -8.79 -2.14 -49.99
CA VAL A 115 -9.64 -1.94 -48.80
C VAL A 115 -9.68 -3.18 -47.92
N THR A 116 -9.66 -4.39 -48.48
CA THR A 116 -9.52 -5.62 -47.69
C THR A 116 -8.14 -5.77 -47.05
N GLU A 117 -7.06 -5.37 -47.75
CA GLU A 117 -5.70 -5.38 -47.20
C GLU A 117 -5.54 -4.40 -46.04
N ASP A 118 -6.15 -3.21 -46.12
CA ASP A 118 -6.10 -2.20 -45.05
C ASP A 118 -6.87 -2.64 -43.80
N ASN A 119 -8.01 -3.34 -43.98
CA ASN A 119 -8.80 -3.90 -42.89
C ASN A 119 -8.11 -5.11 -42.22
N ASP A 120 -7.49 -6.00 -43.00
CA ASP A 120 -6.73 -7.13 -42.45
C ASP A 120 -5.45 -6.68 -41.74
N ARG A 121 -4.79 -5.63 -42.25
CA ARG A 121 -3.65 -5.00 -41.57
C ARG A 121 -4.07 -4.36 -40.25
N SER A 122 -5.21 -3.66 -40.22
CA SER A 122 -5.77 -3.05 -39.00
C SER A 122 -6.13 -4.11 -37.95
N ARG A 123 -6.75 -5.23 -38.35
CA ARG A 123 -7.04 -6.37 -37.45
C ARG A 123 -5.78 -7.04 -36.90
N THR A 124 -4.74 -7.14 -37.72
CA THR A 124 -3.44 -7.68 -37.31
C THR A 124 -2.75 -6.78 -36.29
N LEU A 125 -2.83 -5.45 -36.46
CA LEU A 125 -2.32 -4.47 -35.51
C LEU A 125 -3.07 -4.52 -34.17
N LEU A 126 -4.41 -4.61 -34.19
CA LEU A 126 -5.23 -4.75 -32.99
C LEU A 126 -4.89 -6.04 -32.21
N TYR A 127 -4.67 -7.15 -32.93
CA TYR A 127 -4.23 -8.40 -32.31
C TYR A 127 -2.83 -8.27 -31.70
N PHE A 128 -1.90 -7.59 -32.36
CA PHE A 128 -0.56 -7.34 -31.84
C PHE A 128 -0.60 -6.50 -30.55
N GLU A 129 -1.34 -5.39 -30.55
CA GLU A 129 -1.56 -4.53 -29.38
C GLU A 129 -2.16 -5.31 -28.21
N PHE A 130 -3.13 -6.18 -28.49
CA PHE A 130 -3.72 -7.05 -27.47
C PHE A 130 -2.70 -8.04 -26.89
N VAL A 131 -1.87 -8.68 -27.72
CA VAL A 131 -0.81 -9.58 -27.25
C VAL A 131 0.21 -8.85 -26.38
N GLU A 132 0.53 -7.60 -26.72
CA GLU A 132 1.38 -6.75 -25.89
C GLU A 132 0.75 -6.43 -24.53
N ASN A 133 -0.54 -6.08 -24.50
CA ASN A 133 -1.29 -5.88 -23.26
C ASN A 133 -1.35 -7.15 -22.39
N VAL A 134 -1.50 -8.34 -23.01
CA VAL A 134 -1.44 -9.62 -22.29
C VAL A 134 -0.05 -9.86 -21.69
N ARG A 135 1.02 -9.56 -22.44
CA ARG A 135 2.40 -9.67 -21.94
C ARG A 135 2.66 -8.69 -20.80
N HIS A 136 2.14 -7.47 -20.89
CA HIS A 136 2.22 -6.46 -19.82
C HIS A 136 1.51 -6.94 -18.56
N HIS A 137 0.29 -7.48 -18.69
CA HIS A 137 -0.44 -8.09 -17.58
C HIS A 137 0.33 -9.24 -16.92
N GLN A 138 1.01 -10.09 -17.70
CA GLN A 138 1.86 -11.15 -17.15
C GLN A 138 3.06 -10.60 -16.37
N ALA A 139 3.65 -9.49 -16.79
CA ALA A 139 4.72 -8.82 -16.05
C ALA A 139 4.21 -8.22 -14.72
N ILE A 140 3.04 -7.54 -14.76
CA ILE A 140 2.33 -7.04 -13.58
C ILE A 140 2.06 -8.17 -12.58
N MET A 141 1.57 -9.31 -13.05
CA MET A 141 1.29 -10.49 -12.21
C MET A 141 2.55 -11.02 -11.53
N LYS A 142 3.69 -11.07 -12.23
CA LYS A 142 4.97 -11.48 -11.64
C LYS A 142 5.45 -10.49 -10.57
N CYS A 143 5.33 -9.19 -10.85
CA CYS A 143 5.65 -8.14 -9.89
C CYS A 143 4.76 -8.23 -8.64
N PHE A 144 3.45 -8.44 -8.84
CA PHE A 144 2.50 -8.62 -7.75
C PHE A 144 2.84 -9.84 -6.88
N GLN A 145 3.19 -10.99 -7.47
CA GLN A 145 3.57 -12.19 -6.71
C GLN A 145 4.81 -11.95 -5.84
N LEU A 146 5.82 -11.25 -6.38
CA LEU A 146 7.00 -10.88 -5.61
C LEU A 146 6.61 -9.93 -4.46
N LEU A 147 5.82 -8.91 -4.76
CA LEU A 147 5.34 -7.93 -3.80
C LEU A 147 4.51 -8.59 -2.70
N GLU A 148 3.58 -9.48 -3.04
CA GLU A 148 2.77 -10.24 -2.08
C GLU A 148 3.65 -11.05 -1.12
N SER A 149 4.69 -11.74 -1.63
CA SER A 149 5.59 -12.53 -0.78
C SER A 149 6.35 -11.71 0.25
N VAL A 150 6.82 -10.51 -0.14
CA VAL A 150 7.54 -9.58 0.74
C VAL A 150 6.58 -8.93 1.73
N LEU A 151 5.39 -8.53 1.24
CA LEU A 151 4.41 -7.83 2.06
C LEU A 151 3.71 -8.70 3.08
N ASN A 152 3.50 -9.98 2.79
CA ASN A 152 2.88 -10.88 3.74
C ASN A 152 3.66 -10.89 5.07
N TYR A 153 4.99 -10.96 5.01
CA TYR A 153 5.85 -10.89 6.19
C TYR A 153 5.83 -9.50 6.84
N SER A 154 6.01 -8.44 6.03
CA SER A 154 6.10 -7.06 6.52
C SER A 154 4.81 -6.60 7.20
N ILE A 155 3.65 -6.84 6.58
CA ILE A 155 2.34 -6.44 7.08
C ILE A 155 1.97 -7.23 8.34
N SER A 156 2.35 -8.51 8.42
CA SER A 156 2.15 -9.29 9.64
C SER A 156 2.91 -8.70 10.84
N ILE A 157 4.16 -8.27 10.64
CA ILE A 157 4.96 -7.62 11.69
C ILE A 157 4.39 -6.24 12.03
N LEU A 158 3.95 -5.47 11.02
CA LEU A 158 3.33 -4.17 11.21
C LEU A 158 2.07 -4.28 12.10
N LEU A 159 1.15 -5.19 11.76
CA LEU A 159 -0.08 -5.39 12.52
C LEU A 159 0.19 -5.85 13.94
N LEU A 160 1.12 -6.79 14.13
CA LEU A 160 1.52 -7.25 15.47
C LEU A 160 2.12 -6.11 16.30
N THR A 161 3.05 -5.34 15.71
CA THR A 161 3.69 -4.19 16.38
C THR A 161 2.67 -3.12 16.73
N ASN A 162 1.70 -2.84 15.85
CA ASN A 162 0.65 -1.87 16.12
C ASN A 162 -0.30 -2.31 17.23
N ILE A 163 -0.70 -3.59 17.27
CA ILE A 163 -1.50 -4.14 18.37
C ILE A 163 -0.74 -4.03 19.69
N LEU A 164 0.53 -4.47 19.72
CA LEU A 164 1.36 -4.39 20.93
C LEU A 164 1.55 -2.94 21.40
N THR A 165 1.86 -2.03 20.49
CA THR A 165 2.06 -0.61 20.81
C THR A 165 0.79 0.03 21.33
N MET A 166 -0.37 -0.31 20.77
CA MET A 166 -1.67 0.11 21.29
C MET A 166 -1.88 -0.41 22.71
N CYS A 167 -1.68 -1.71 22.95
CA CYS A 167 -1.81 -2.32 24.28
C CYS A 167 -0.88 -1.67 25.31
N PHE A 168 0.40 -1.46 24.98
CA PHE A 168 1.35 -0.79 25.86
C PHE A 168 0.97 0.67 26.12
N SER A 169 0.51 1.39 25.09
CA SER A 169 0.09 2.79 25.24
C SER A 169 -1.11 2.94 26.17
N ILE A 170 -2.09 2.03 26.06
CA ILE A 170 -3.27 1.99 26.94
C ILE A 170 -2.86 1.66 28.38
N PHE A 171 -2.03 0.63 28.57
CA PHE A 171 -1.55 0.24 29.89
C PHE A 171 -0.71 1.33 30.56
N PHE A 172 0.19 1.98 29.82
CA PHE A 172 0.93 3.11 30.36
C PHE A 172 0.03 4.30 30.69
N ALA A 173 -0.98 4.58 29.86
CA ALA A 173 -1.94 5.63 30.13
C ALA A 173 -2.74 5.36 31.41
N SER A 174 -3.19 4.13 31.63
CA SER A 174 -3.96 3.75 32.83
C SER A 174 -3.13 3.88 34.11
N VAL A 175 -1.87 3.42 34.10
CA VAL A 175 -0.95 3.54 35.25
C VAL A 175 -0.61 5.01 35.55
N MET A 176 -0.36 5.82 34.52
CA MET A 176 -0.01 7.23 34.71
C MET A 176 -1.19 8.10 35.15
N LEU A 177 -2.43 7.70 34.86
CA LEU A 177 -3.63 8.40 35.33
C LEU A 177 -3.85 8.27 36.84
N GLN A 178 -3.37 7.19 37.46
CA GLN A 178 -3.45 6.99 38.92
C GLN A 178 -2.41 7.79 39.71
N ALA A 179 -1.39 8.34 39.05
CA ALA A 179 -0.36 9.15 39.69
C ALA A 179 -0.75 10.64 39.68
N ASP A 180 -0.74 11.29 40.85
CA ASP A 180 -1.00 12.74 40.97
C ASP A 180 -0.11 13.55 40.03
N GLY A 181 -0.72 14.35 39.15
CA GLY A 181 -0.02 15.17 38.15
C GLY A 181 0.41 14.45 36.86
N GLY A 182 0.06 13.18 36.68
CA GLY A 182 0.42 12.36 35.50
C GLY A 182 -0.32 12.69 34.20
N LEU A 183 -1.36 13.53 34.24
CA LEU A 183 -2.21 13.86 33.09
C LEU A 183 -1.42 14.38 31.87
N ARG A 184 -0.42 15.26 32.09
CA ARG A 184 0.43 15.79 31.01
C ARG A 184 1.25 14.69 30.33
N ARG A 185 1.67 13.66 31.08
CA ARG A 185 2.46 12.54 30.59
C ARG A 185 1.58 11.52 29.86
N ALA A 186 0.39 11.25 30.39
CA ALA A 186 -0.62 10.41 29.74
C ALA A 186 -1.08 11.01 28.40
N MET A 187 -1.40 12.31 28.36
CA MET A 187 -1.79 12.99 27.11
C MET A 187 -0.73 12.88 26.00
N LYS A 188 0.56 12.96 26.36
CA LYS A 188 1.67 12.79 25.40
C LYS A 188 1.74 11.37 24.82
N ILE A 189 1.41 10.35 25.60
CA ILE A 189 1.42 8.96 25.14
C ILE A 189 0.21 8.71 24.24
N THR A 190 -0.98 9.15 24.67
CA THR A 190 -2.22 9.01 23.90
C THR A 190 -2.16 9.72 22.54
N SER A 191 -1.39 10.82 22.41
CA SER A 191 -1.22 11.50 21.11
C SER A 191 -0.54 10.67 20.03
N SER A 192 0.10 9.54 20.38
CA SER A 192 0.75 8.65 19.41
C SER A 192 -0.25 7.72 18.71
N ILE A 193 -1.38 7.41 19.34
CA ILE A 193 -2.39 6.46 18.83
C ILE A 193 -2.92 6.84 17.43
N PRO A 194 -3.32 8.10 17.18
CA PRO A 194 -3.80 8.50 15.85
C PRO A 194 -2.77 8.27 14.74
N ASN A 195 -1.47 8.42 15.04
CA ASN A 195 -0.41 8.20 14.06
C ASN A 195 -0.38 6.74 13.58
N LEU A 196 -0.43 5.78 14.51
CA LEU A 196 -0.45 4.36 14.20
C LEU A 196 -1.69 3.96 13.38
N LEU A 197 -2.83 4.59 13.68
CA LEU A 197 -4.08 4.36 12.95
C LEU A 197 -4.02 4.89 11.53
N ILE A 198 -3.46 6.08 11.33
CA ILE A 198 -3.27 6.66 10.00
C ILE A 198 -2.34 5.77 9.17
N GLU A 199 -1.19 5.38 9.73
CA GLU A 199 -0.23 4.51 9.06
C GLU A 199 -0.88 3.21 8.57
N THR A 200 -1.50 2.45 9.49
CA THR A 200 -2.20 1.20 9.14
C THR A 200 -3.34 1.42 8.16
N GLY A 201 -4.10 2.51 8.32
CA GLY A 201 -5.18 2.89 7.41
C GLY A 201 -4.70 3.13 5.99
N MET A 202 -3.56 3.81 5.82
CA MET A 202 -2.94 4.03 4.50
C MET A 202 -2.55 2.71 3.84
N PHE A 203 -1.92 1.78 4.57
CA PHE A 203 -1.61 0.44 4.04
C PHE A 203 -2.85 -0.28 3.50
N CYS A 204 -3.95 -0.24 4.23
CA CYS A 204 -5.20 -0.87 3.81
C CYS A 204 -5.86 -0.17 2.61
N ILE A 205 -5.78 1.16 2.52
CA ILE A 205 -6.32 1.92 1.38
C ILE A 205 -5.55 1.60 0.10
N PHE A 206 -4.22 1.60 0.13
CA PHE A 206 -3.41 1.25 -1.04
C PHE A 206 -3.61 -0.21 -1.44
N GLY A 207 -3.70 -1.12 -0.47
CA GLY A 207 -4.04 -2.51 -0.73
C GLY A 207 -5.38 -2.67 -1.44
N GLN A 208 -6.41 -1.97 -0.96
CA GLN A 208 -7.74 -1.97 -1.57
C GLN A 208 -7.74 -1.37 -2.98
N MET A 209 -6.98 -0.30 -3.20
CA MET A 209 -6.91 0.37 -4.52
C MET A 209 -6.39 -0.58 -5.61
N VAL A 210 -5.40 -1.42 -5.28
CA VAL A 210 -4.90 -2.46 -6.19
C VAL A 210 -5.99 -3.49 -6.51
N VAL A 211 -6.71 -3.96 -5.48
CA VAL A 211 -7.83 -4.90 -5.64
C VAL A 211 -8.90 -4.32 -6.55
N ASP A 212 -9.36 -3.10 -6.27
CA ASP A 212 -10.42 -2.42 -7.03
C ASP A 212 -10.03 -2.24 -8.51
N GLN A 213 -8.77 -1.90 -8.82
CA GLN A 213 -8.31 -1.81 -10.21
C GLN A 213 -8.23 -3.19 -10.89
N SER A 214 -7.82 -4.22 -10.16
CA SER A 214 -7.75 -5.58 -10.69
C SER A 214 -9.14 -6.15 -11.03
N GLU A 215 -10.16 -5.86 -10.22
CA GLU A 215 -11.54 -6.29 -10.46
C GLU A 215 -12.18 -5.60 -11.67
N ARG A 216 -11.77 -4.36 -11.97
CA ARG A 216 -12.25 -3.62 -13.14
C ARG A 216 -11.63 -4.12 -14.45
N LEU A 217 -10.48 -4.75 -14.40
CA LEU A 217 -9.76 -5.25 -15.57
C LEU A 217 -10.60 -6.19 -16.47
N PRO A 218 -11.29 -7.24 -15.96
CA PRO A 218 -12.14 -8.09 -16.79
C PRO A 218 -13.34 -7.35 -17.38
N GLN A 219 -13.92 -6.40 -16.66
CA GLN A 219 -15.05 -5.61 -17.15
C GLN A 219 -14.65 -4.75 -18.35
N SER A 220 -13.48 -4.13 -18.29
CA SER A 220 -12.96 -3.33 -19.39
C SER A 220 -12.48 -4.18 -20.56
N ALA A 221 -11.92 -5.35 -20.30
CA ALA A 221 -11.65 -6.34 -21.34
C ALA A 221 -12.93 -6.80 -22.06
N TYR A 222 -14.05 -6.96 -21.34
CA TYR A 222 -15.34 -7.31 -21.93
C TYR A 222 -15.96 -6.17 -22.75
N SER A 223 -15.64 -4.91 -22.41
CA SER A 223 -16.13 -3.73 -23.11
C SER A 223 -15.55 -3.53 -24.52
N CYS A 224 -14.55 -4.33 -24.93
CA CYS A 224 -14.05 -4.27 -26.29
C CYS A 224 -15.07 -4.83 -27.29
N SER A 225 -15.11 -4.32 -28.54
CA SER A 225 -16.03 -4.83 -29.58
C SER A 225 -15.55 -6.18 -30.14
N TRP A 226 -15.49 -7.18 -29.26
CA TRP A 226 -15.03 -8.53 -29.52
C TRP A 226 -15.99 -9.31 -30.43
N VAL A 227 -17.24 -8.88 -30.57
CA VAL A 227 -18.28 -9.55 -31.37
C VAL A 227 -17.91 -9.61 -32.86
N ASP A 228 -17.39 -8.52 -33.40
CA ASP A 228 -16.99 -8.40 -34.82
C ASP A 228 -15.52 -8.78 -35.07
N SER A 229 -14.81 -9.17 -34.01
CA SER A 229 -13.39 -9.52 -34.05
C SER A 229 -13.13 -10.98 -34.45
N ASP A 230 -11.90 -11.25 -34.89
CA ASP A 230 -11.46 -12.56 -35.38
C ASP A 230 -11.57 -13.67 -34.31
N ALA A 231 -11.76 -14.92 -34.75
CA ALA A 231 -11.94 -16.07 -33.85
C ALA A 231 -10.71 -16.31 -32.95
N ARG A 232 -9.52 -15.99 -33.46
CA ARG A 232 -8.27 -16.04 -32.70
C ARG A 232 -8.25 -15.02 -31.55
N PHE A 233 -8.72 -13.80 -31.81
CA PHE A 233 -8.82 -12.73 -30.80
C PHE A 233 -9.84 -13.11 -29.71
N LYS A 234 -11.02 -13.61 -30.10
CA LYS A 234 -12.06 -14.06 -29.16
C LYS A 234 -11.56 -15.12 -28.18
N ARG A 235 -10.81 -16.12 -28.66
CA ARG A 235 -10.23 -17.16 -27.80
C ARG A 235 -9.19 -16.61 -26.83
N ALA A 236 -8.31 -15.71 -27.30
CA ALA A 236 -7.28 -15.11 -26.46
C ALA A 236 -7.89 -14.18 -25.39
N LEU A 237 -8.91 -13.40 -25.75
CA LEU A 237 -9.68 -12.56 -24.84
C LEU A 237 -10.40 -13.39 -23.76
N LEU A 238 -11.03 -14.50 -24.14
CA LEU A 238 -11.71 -15.37 -23.17
C LEU A 238 -10.74 -15.91 -22.12
N ILE A 239 -9.56 -16.37 -22.55
CA ILE A 239 -8.50 -16.84 -21.65
C ILE A 239 -8.03 -15.70 -20.75
N PHE A 240 -7.84 -14.51 -21.31
CA PHE A 240 -7.44 -13.33 -20.55
C PHE A 240 -8.46 -12.98 -19.47
N VAL A 241 -9.74 -12.83 -19.83
CA VAL A 241 -10.84 -12.53 -18.90
C VAL A 241 -10.90 -13.56 -17.78
N LEU A 242 -10.87 -14.86 -18.11
CA LEU A 242 -10.90 -15.94 -17.14
C LEU A 242 -9.75 -15.86 -16.13
N ARG A 243 -8.55 -15.45 -16.59
CA ARG A 243 -7.37 -15.27 -15.73
C ARG A 243 -7.46 -14.00 -14.88
N THR A 244 -8.01 -12.91 -15.43
CA THR A 244 -8.17 -11.62 -14.74
C THR A 244 -9.38 -11.57 -13.80
N SER A 245 -10.30 -12.53 -13.90
CA SER A 245 -11.44 -12.65 -12.98
C SER A 245 -11.04 -13.04 -11.55
N GLN A 246 -9.77 -13.38 -11.31
CA GLN A 246 -9.23 -13.53 -9.97
C GLN A 246 -8.62 -12.19 -9.53
N PRO A 247 -9.20 -11.51 -8.52
CA PRO A 247 -8.68 -10.24 -8.04
C PRO A 247 -7.29 -10.40 -7.43
N LEU A 248 -6.46 -9.36 -7.60
CA LEU A 248 -5.12 -9.28 -7.03
C LEU A 248 -5.22 -8.86 -5.56
N GLU A 249 -5.50 -9.83 -4.69
CA GLU A 249 -5.69 -9.61 -3.26
C GLU A 249 -4.42 -9.88 -2.45
N PHE A 250 -4.06 -8.96 -1.56
CA PHE A 250 -2.97 -9.18 -0.61
C PHE A 250 -3.44 -10.11 0.52
N THR A 251 -2.79 -11.27 0.67
CA THR A 251 -3.05 -12.19 1.79
C THR A 251 -2.00 -12.05 2.89
N VAL A 252 -2.46 -11.92 4.15
CA VAL A 252 -1.61 -11.85 5.35
C VAL A 252 -1.69 -13.17 6.11
N GLY A 253 -0.54 -13.77 6.42
CA GLY A 253 -0.41 -15.02 7.16
C GLY A 253 -1.15 -16.21 6.54
N LYS A 254 -1.54 -16.12 5.26
CA LYS A 254 -2.46 -17.07 4.55
C LYS A 254 -3.85 -17.22 5.16
N LEU A 255 -4.21 -16.43 6.17
CA LEU A 255 -5.46 -16.58 6.93
C LEU A 255 -6.40 -15.39 6.74
N ILE A 256 -5.87 -14.20 6.49
CA ILE A 256 -6.66 -12.96 6.46
C ILE A 256 -6.34 -12.18 5.19
N LYS A 257 -7.39 -11.86 4.42
CA LYS A 257 -7.29 -10.94 3.28
C LYS A 257 -7.16 -9.51 3.81
N LEU A 258 -6.16 -8.80 3.31
CA LEU A 258 -5.97 -7.40 3.62
C LEU A 258 -7.01 -6.57 2.87
N SER A 259 -8.03 -6.11 3.58
CA SER A 259 -9.05 -5.21 3.05
C SER A 259 -9.35 -4.11 4.04
N ARG A 260 -9.94 -3.01 3.54
CA ARG A 260 -10.46 -1.94 4.39
C ARG A 260 -11.47 -2.48 5.42
N GLU A 261 -12.25 -3.49 5.06
CA GLU A 261 -13.22 -4.13 5.95
C GLU A 261 -12.54 -4.88 7.10
N THR A 262 -11.48 -5.64 6.82
CA THR A 262 -10.69 -6.33 7.86
C THR A 262 -10.08 -5.32 8.84
N PHE A 263 -9.56 -4.20 8.36
CA PHE A 263 -9.03 -3.14 9.21
C PHE A 263 -10.09 -2.55 10.15
N LEU A 264 -11.27 -2.22 9.61
CA LEU A 264 -12.38 -1.69 10.42
C LEU A 264 -12.83 -2.71 11.47
N LYS A 265 -12.85 -4.00 11.14
CA LYS A 265 -13.15 -5.07 12.11
C LYS A 265 -12.13 -5.09 13.25
N ILE A 266 -10.83 -5.09 12.95
CA ILE A 266 -9.76 -5.08 13.95
C ILE A 266 -9.83 -3.82 14.82
N LEU A 267 -10.10 -2.66 14.21
CA LEU A 267 -10.22 -1.39 14.91
C LEU A 267 -11.42 -1.39 15.88
N ASN A 268 -12.59 -1.85 15.43
CA ASN A 268 -13.78 -1.97 16.27
C ASN A 268 -13.55 -2.92 17.44
N SER A 269 -12.94 -4.09 17.19
CA SER A 269 -12.59 -5.03 18.26
C SER A 269 -11.64 -4.41 19.28
N SER A 270 -10.63 -3.66 18.83
CA SER A 270 -9.68 -2.97 19.70
C SER A 270 -10.37 -1.88 20.53
N TYR A 271 -11.27 -1.10 19.93
CA TYR A 271 -12.07 -0.09 20.62
C TYR A 271 -12.97 -0.71 21.70
N THR A 272 -13.63 -1.83 21.41
CA THR A 272 -14.43 -2.56 22.40
C THR A 272 -13.57 -3.01 23.59
N LEU A 273 -12.37 -3.54 23.35
CA LEU A 273 -11.45 -3.94 24.42
C LEU A 273 -11.02 -2.75 25.28
N ILE A 274 -10.72 -1.60 24.66
CA ILE A 274 -10.40 -0.36 25.37
C ILE A 274 -11.58 0.08 26.24
N SER A 275 -12.79 0.10 25.69
CA SER A 275 -14.00 0.51 26.41
C SER A 275 -14.28 -0.39 27.61
N LEU A 276 -14.06 -1.71 27.48
CA LEU A 276 -14.21 -2.64 28.58
C LEU A 276 -13.17 -2.39 29.68
N LEU A 277 -11.90 -2.21 29.31
CA LEU A 277 -10.85 -1.88 30.28
C LEU A 277 -11.15 -0.59 31.05
N TYR A 278 -11.64 0.43 30.35
CA TYR A 278 -12.02 1.70 30.97
C TYR A 278 -13.16 1.50 31.99
N GLN A 279 -14.20 0.72 31.64
CA GLN A 279 -15.30 0.40 32.56
C GLN A 279 -14.82 -0.39 33.79
N PHE A 280 -13.91 -1.35 33.61
CA PHE A 280 -13.33 -2.08 34.73
C PHE A 280 -12.55 -1.16 35.68
N GLN A 281 -11.84 -0.16 35.15
CA GLN A 281 -11.16 0.82 35.99
C GLN A 281 -12.16 1.68 36.77
N GLU A 282 -13.20 2.21 36.11
CA GLU A 282 -14.23 3.03 36.77
C GLU A 282 -15.00 2.24 37.84
N SER A 283 -15.19 0.92 37.68
CA SER A 283 -15.83 0.09 38.70
C SER A 283 -14.96 -0.21 39.93
N ASN A 284 -13.65 0.03 39.85
CA ASN A 284 -12.68 -0.26 40.90
C ASN A 284 -12.28 0.97 41.73
N ASP A 285 -12.72 2.17 41.32
CA ASP A 285 -12.62 3.44 42.04
C ASP A 285 -13.94 3.76 42.78
#